data_AF-A0AAD9P235-F1
#
_entry.id   AF-A0AAD9P235-F1
#
_cell.length_a   1.000
_cell.length_b   1.000
_cell.length_c   1.000
_cell.angle_alpha   90.00
_cell.angle_beta   90.00
_cell.angle_gamma   90.00
#
_symmetry.space_group_name_H-M   'P 1'
#
loop_
_entity.id
_entity.type
_entity.pdbx_description
1 polymer ?
#
loop_
_entity_poly.entity_id
_entity_poly.type
_entity_poly.pdbx_seq_one_letter_code
_entity_poly.pdbx_strand_id
1 'polypeptide(L)'
;MATATSMMGKAVIGPANWSNATVKDVLMSDGLCRRSNKSCTLGKKLDPLPHVREIIREISNNEAQRYFRQTRNVVSILRESMADTNEEIKSLTRGKEALEKIIEHTRKDIQLNKDNVEYRTNRPPRELPKDGADDLLFAEKQTLLNIKKSMESQLKIVQQHLQVLSVARRDLKAVTQERSHVLDLICHETISCPKTAMTHRGTLVTTPHRMTVSADGEREERYNIIDPLGPYTPEVDRCLLTAKDAQIRSAILRRETAEMIDKTERIQRAVHQSVNDGVVQKIAETVTLKERLVHASAVNRDSTHKSQRWYDATELGWHYTQGPVSSSDITTREKLTRPVIRMYHRHPGNELPEASELGKGSDTLLESLRNTSRNIAMLKLTKLHLKDNIRGKNLAINVDGDVVRERRRKANHRWAMGSAFDGPFGSPYASSFGGTCGSSAF
;
A
#
# COMPACT_ATOMS: atom_id res chain seq x y z
N MET A 1 -85.13 -43.54 40.63
CA MET A 1 -85.66 -44.76 41.26
C MET A 1 -85.32 -44.74 42.75
N ALA A 2 -86.37 -44.96 43.56
CA ALA A 2 -86.46 -45.11 45.02
C ALA A 2 -85.17 -45.02 45.88
N THR A 3 -85.13 -44.03 46.78
CA THR A 3 -84.54 -44.20 48.11
C THR A 3 -85.67 -44.05 49.12
N ALA A 4 -85.99 -45.17 49.78
CA ALA A 4 -87.10 -45.30 50.70
C ALA A 4 -86.82 -44.51 51.99
N THR A 5 -87.62 -43.49 52.25
CA THR A 5 -87.69 -42.82 53.55
C THR A 5 -88.37 -43.78 54.53
N SER A 6 -87.56 -44.48 55.32
CA SER A 6 -88.05 -45.33 56.41
C SER A 6 -88.78 -44.45 57.44
N MET A 7 -90.11 -44.53 57.42
CA MET A 7 -90.97 -43.98 58.46
C MET A 7 -90.75 -44.76 59.76
N MET A 8 -89.98 -44.20 60.69
CA MET A 8 -89.96 -44.69 62.07
C MET A 8 -91.22 -44.20 62.81
N GLY A 9 -92.31 -44.95 62.66
CA GLY A 9 -93.38 -44.95 63.65
C GLY A 9 -92.97 -45.83 64.82
N LYS A 10 -92.58 -45.22 65.95
CA LYS A 10 -92.54 -45.88 67.26
C LYS A 10 -93.29 -45.01 68.27
N ALA A 11 -94.20 -45.62 69.03
CA ALA A 11 -94.96 -44.98 70.08
C ALA A 11 -94.01 -44.31 71.09
N VAL A 12 -94.09 -42.98 71.22
CA VAL A 12 -93.28 -42.20 72.15
C VAL A 12 -93.93 -42.30 73.54
N ILE A 13 -93.26 -43.00 74.46
CA ILE A 13 -93.73 -43.24 75.85
C ILE A 13 -93.33 -42.08 76.80
N GLY A 14 -92.44 -41.17 76.39
CA GLY A 14 -91.99 -40.00 77.18
C GLY A 14 -92.73 -38.69 76.83
N PRO A 15 -92.54 -37.59 77.58
CA PRO A 15 -93.20 -36.30 77.33
C PRO A 15 -92.91 -35.80 75.91
N ALA A 16 -93.94 -35.45 75.14
CA ALA A 16 -93.79 -35.01 73.74
C ALA A 16 -92.80 -33.84 73.58
N ASN A 17 -92.73 -32.96 74.58
CA ASN A 17 -91.82 -31.81 74.66
C ASN A 17 -90.34 -32.25 74.60
N TRP A 18 -90.02 -33.36 75.27
CA TRP A 18 -88.66 -33.93 75.32
C TRP A 18 -88.30 -34.63 74.01
N SER A 19 -89.22 -35.42 73.43
CA SER A 19 -89.02 -36.06 72.13
C SER A 19 -88.83 -35.03 71.01
N ASN A 20 -89.64 -33.97 70.99
CA ASN A 20 -89.55 -32.92 69.98
C ASN A 20 -88.29 -32.06 70.14
N ALA A 21 -87.86 -31.77 71.37
CA ALA A 21 -86.57 -31.12 71.63
C ALA A 21 -85.41 -31.99 71.15
N THR A 22 -85.42 -33.29 71.46
CA THR A 22 -84.39 -34.24 71.02
C THR A 22 -84.34 -34.39 69.49
N VAL A 23 -85.49 -34.47 68.82
CA VAL A 23 -85.55 -34.51 67.34
C VAL A 23 -85.06 -33.20 66.72
N LYS A 24 -85.38 -32.06 67.33
CA LYS A 24 -84.86 -30.75 66.89
C LYS A 24 -83.34 -30.67 67.04
N ASP A 25 -82.79 -31.17 68.14
CA ASP A 25 -81.34 -31.23 68.37
C ASP A 25 -80.66 -32.19 67.38
N VAL A 26 -81.27 -33.34 67.08
CA VAL A 26 -80.79 -34.28 66.06
C VAL A 26 -80.80 -33.67 64.67
N LEU A 27 -81.86 -32.95 64.28
CA LEU A 27 -81.95 -32.24 63.01
C LEU A 27 -80.94 -31.09 62.92
N MET A 28 -80.72 -30.36 64.02
CA MET A 28 -79.71 -29.31 64.11
C MET A 28 -78.29 -29.90 63.98
N SER A 29 -78.04 -31.04 64.62
CA SER A 29 -76.79 -31.81 64.51
C SER A 29 -76.57 -32.34 63.09
N ASP A 30 -77.58 -32.90 62.42
CA ASP A 30 -77.46 -33.35 61.02
C ASP A 30 -77.20 -32.17 60.08
N GLY A 31 -77.87 -31.03 60.30
CA GLY A 31 -77.62 -29.79 59.58
C GLY A 31 -76.22 -29.20 59.80
N LEU A 32 -75.64 -29.37 61.00
CA LEU A 32 -74.24 -29.01 61.30
C LEU A 32 -73.25 -29.98 60.66
N CYS A 33 -73.48 -31.29 60.75
CA CYS A 33 -72.66 -32.31 60.11
C CYS A 33 -72.62 -32.13 58.59
N ARG A 34 -73.76 -31.86 57.94
CA ARG A 34 -73.81 -31.59 56.50
C ARG A 34 -73.03 -30.32 56.12
N ARG A 35 -73.13 -29.24 56.90
CA ARG A 35 -72.35 -28.01 56.68
C ARG A 35 -70.85 -28.21 56.90
N SER A 36 -70.48 -28.97 57.93
CA SER A 36 -69.08 -29.33 58.22
C SER A 36 -68.49 -30.20 57.12
N ASN A 37 -69.19 -31.26 56.69
CA ASN A 37 -68.75 -32.11 55.57
C ASN A 37 -68.67 -31.33 54.25
N LYS A 38 -69.61 -30.42 53.99
CA LYS A 38 -69.53 -29.50 52.84
C LYS A 38 -68.34 -28.55 52.93
N SER A 39 -67.99 -28.06 54.13
CA SER A 39 -66.80 -27.24 54.35
C SER A 39 -65.50 -28.04 54.23
N CYS A 40 -65.45 -29.26 54.74
CA CYS A 40 -64.29 -30.16 54.62
C CYS A 40 -64.05 -30.60 53.16
N THR A 41 -65.11 -30.87 52.41
CA THR A 41 -64.98 -31.19 50.97
C THR A 41 -64.60 -29.97 50.15
N LEU A 42 -65.04 -28.77 50.54
CA LEU A 42 -64.60 -27.52 49.93
C LEU A 42 -63.13 -27.21 50.26
N GLY A 43 -62.71 -27.38 51.53
CA GLY A 43 -61.33 -27.27 51.98
C GLY A 43 -60.41 -28.23 51.22
N LYS A 44 -60.76 -29.52 51.13
CA LYS A 44 -60.01 -30.49 50.31
C LYS A 44 -59.87 -30.12 48.82
N LYS A 45 -60.75 -29.29 48.26
CA LYS A 45 -60.67 -28.83 46.87
C LYS A 45 -59.88 -27.52 46.71
N LEU A 46 -59.85 -26.68 47.75
CA LEU A 46 -59.24 -25.35 47.72
C LEU A 46 -57.87 -25.32 48.39
N ASP A 47 -57.62 -26.21 49.34
CA ASP A 47 -56.37 -26.27 50.09
C ASP A 47 -55.24 -26.76 49.18
N PRO A 48 -54.11 -26.03 49.11
CA PRO A 48 -52.96 -26.46 48.33
C PRO A 48 -52.40 -27.77 48.89
N LEU A 49 -51.99 -28.68 48.00
CA LEU A 49 -51.34 -29.93 48.39
C LEU A 49 -50.07 -29.64 49.22
N PRO A 50 -49.69 -30.52 50.18
CA PRO A 50 -48.51 -30.32 51.03
C PRO A 50 -47.20 -30.07 50.28
N HIS A 51 -47.09 -30.55 49.03
CA HIS A 51 -45.90 -30.44 48.17
C HIS A 51 -45.98 -29.28 47.15
N VAL A 52 -47.00 -28.41 47.20
CA VAL A 52 -47.13 -27.29 46.22
C VAL A 52 -45.89 -26.41 46.22
N ARG A 53 -45.26 -26.20 47.37
CA ARG A 53 -44.01 -25.43 47.47
C ARG A 53 -42.85 -26.10 46.72
N GLU A 54 -42.73 -27.41 46.79
CA GLU A 54 -41.67 -28.18 46.12
C GLU A 54 -41.88 -28.21 44.61
N ILE A 55 -43.12 -28.43 44.17
CA ILE A 55 -43.49 -28.42 42.75
C ILE A 55 -43.23 -27.04 42.14
N ILE A 56 -43.66 -25.95 42.80
CA ILE A 56 -43.40 -24.59 42.34
C ILE A 56 -41.90 -24.31 42.30
N ARG A 57 -41.15 -24.72 43.33
CA ARG A 57 -39.69 -24.55 43.37
C ARG A 57 -39.01 -25.29 42.21
N GLU A 58 -39.43 -26.50 41.92
CA GLU A 58 -38.89 -27.29 40.80
C GLU A 58 -39.16 -26.62 39.45
N ILE A 59 -40.40 -26.15 39.23
CA ILE A 59 -40.78 -25.42 38.01
C ILE A 59 -39.94 -24.14 37.87
N SER A 60 -39.83 -23.31 38.92
CA SER A 60 -39.03 -22.09 38.89
C SER A 60 -37.54 -22.36 38.69
N ASN A 61 -36.99 -23.40 39.32
CA ASN A 61 -35.60 -23.81 39.13
C ASN A 61 -35.34 -24.26 37.68
N ASN A 62 -36.26 -25.04 37.09
CA ASN A 62 -36.14 -25.50 35.71
C ASN A 62 -36.18 -24.33 34.72
N GLU A 63 -37.06 -23.35 34.94
CA GLU A 63 -37.15 -22.12 34.13
C GLU A 63 -35.84 -21.31 34.23
N ALA A 64 -35.33 -21.10 35.44
CA ALA A 64 -34.07 -20.40 35.67
C ALA A 64 -32.89 -21.12 35.01
N GLN A 65 -32.77 -22.43 35.17
CA GLN A 65 -31.71 -23.23 34.53
C GLN A 65 -31.78 -23.17 33.01
N ARG A 66 -32.99 -23.19 32.43
CA ARG A 66 -33.19 -23.03 30.98
C ARG A 66 -32.69 -21.66 30.52
N TYR A 67 -33.08 -20.58 31.20
CA TYR A 67 -32.63 -19.23 30.92
C TYR A 67 -31.10 -19.12 30.99
N PHE A 68 -30.47 -19.68 32.02
CA PHE A 68 -29.01 -19.66 32.19
C PHE A 68 -28.28 -20.40 31.07
N ARG A 69 -28.77 -21.58 30.67
CA ARG A 69 -28.19 -22.33 29.54
C ARG A 69 -28.27 -21.54 28.24
N GLN A 70 -29.43 -20.94 27.97
CA GLN A 70 -29.62 -20.11 26.78
C GLN A 70 -28.73 -18.86 26.81
N THR A 71 -28.64 -18.17 27.94
CA THR A 71 -27.78 -16.99 28.12
C THR A 71 -26.31 -17.34 27.95
N ARG A 72 -25.87 -18.50 28.44
CA ARG A 72 -24.51 -19.02 28.24
C ARG A 72 -24.18 -19.22 26.75
N ASN A 73 -25.13 -19.72 25.97
CA ASN A 73 -24.96 -19.85 24.53
C ASN A 73 -24.84 -18.47 23.86
N VAL A 74 -25.69 -17.50 24.22
CA VAL A 74 -25.61 -16.13 23.70
C VAL A 74 -24.26 -15.48 24.02
N VAL A 75 -23.78 -15.61 25.27
CA VAL A 75 -22.45 -15.12 25.67
C VAL A 75 -21.34 -15.79 24.87
N SER A 76 -21.46 -17.09 24.55
CA SER A 76 -20.50 -17.79 23.69
C SER A 76 -20.46 -17.18 22.29
N ILE A 77 -21.62 -16.92 21.67
CA ILE A 77 -21.74 -16.32 20.33
C ILE A 77 -21.15 -14.90 20.32
N LEU A 78 -21.46 -14.09 21.34
CA LEU A 78 -20.90 -12.73 21.47
C LEU A 78 -19.37 -12.75 21.61
N ARG A 79 -18.82 -13.71 22.37
CA ARG A 79 -17.37 -13.87 22.54
C ARG A 79 -16.69 -14.30 21.25
N GLU A 80 -17.30 -15.19 20.48
CA GLU A 80 -16.82 -15.60 19.15
C GLU A 80 -16.80 -14.42 18.18
N SER A 81 -17.91 -13.69 18.05
CA SER A 81 -18.00 -12.47 17.23
C SER A 81 -16.98 -11.40 17.65
N MET A 82 -16.73 -11.25 18.95
CA MET A 82 -15.70 -10.34 19.47
C MET A 82 -14.28 -10.81 19.12
N ALA A 83 -14.01 -12.11 19.13
CA ALA A 83 -12.73 -12.67 18.71
C ALA A 83 -12.49 -12.42 17.21
N ASP A 84 -13.50 -12.68 16.36
CA ASP A 84 -13.44 -12.42 14.92
C ASP A 84 -13.19 -10.94 14.62
N THR A 85 -13.90 -10.04 15.33
CA THR A 85 -13.69 -8.59 15.21
C THR A 85 -12.25 -8.19 15.58
N ASN A 86 -11.65 -8.82 16.60
CA ASN A 86 -10.26 -8.56 16.95
C ASN A 86 -9.28 -9.04 15.88
N GLU A 87 -9.53 -10.20 15.26
CA GLU A 87 -8.70 -10.69 14.16
C GLU A 87 -8.80 -9.80 12.92
N GLU A 88 -9.98 -9.26 12.62
CA GLU A 88 -10.15 -8.26 11.57
C GLU A 88 -9.42 -6.95 11.88
N ILE A 89 -9.47 -6.44 13.12
CA ILE A 89 -8.70 -5.26 13.54
C ILE A 89 -7.20 -5.50 13.34
N LYS A 90 -6.67 -6.65 13.81
CA LYS A 90 -5.24 -6.99 13.64
C LYS A 90 -4.87 -7.06 12.16
N SER A 91 -5.67 -7.75 11.35
CA SER A 91 -5.40 -7.95 9.93
C SER A 91 -5.45 -6.65 9.14
N LEU A 92 -6.43 -5.79 9.40
CA LEU A 92 -6.54 -4.48 8.75
C LEU A 92 -5.45 -3.51 9.23
N THR A 93 -5.02 -3.60 10.48
CA THR A 93 -3.89 -2.81 11.01
C THR A 93 -2.59 -3.15 10.29
N ARG A 94 -2.31 -4.44 10.00
CA ARG A 94 -1.16 -4.83 9.17
C ARG A 94 -1.24 -4.23 7.75
N GLY A 95 -2.44 -4.20 7.17
CA GLY A 95 -2.67 -3.55 5.88
C GLY A 95 -2.41 -2.04 5.92
N LYS A 96 -2.84 -1.37 6.98
CA LYS A 96 -2.55 0.05 7.25
C LYS A 96 -1.05 0.32 7.31
N GLU A 97 -0.31 -0.47 8.09
CA GLU A 97 1.16 -0.33 8.21
C GLU A 97 1.87 -0.56 6.86
N ALA A 98 1.41 -1.53 6.08
CA ALA A 98 1.93 -1.77 4.73
C ALA A 98 1.69 -0.57 3.78
N LEU A 99 0.49 0.03 3.83
CA LEU A 99 0.19 1.26 3.09
C LEU A 99 1.12 2.41 3.50
N GLU A 100 1.29 2.66 4.80
CA GLU A 100 2.16 3.71 5.33
C GLU A 100 3.60 3.53 4.85
N LYS A 101 4.10 2.28 4.87
CA LYS A 101 5.44 1.95 4.38
C LYS A 101 5.60 2.25 2.88
N ILE A 102 4.62 1.90 2.05
CA ILE A 102 4.70 2.14 0.60
C ILE A 102 4.55 3.62 0.27
N ILE A 103 3.72 4.36 1.01
CA ILE A 103 3.65 5.83 0.90
C ILE A 103 5.01 6.44 1.20
N GLU A 104 5.70 5.96 2.24
CA GLU A 104 7.03 6.42 2.58
C GLU A 104 8.06 6.10 1.49
N HIS A 105 8.03 4.88 0.93
CA HIS A 105 8.86 4.53 -0.24
C HIS A 105 8.58 5.46 -1.44
N THR A 106 7.30 5.74 -1.71
CA THR A 106 6.88 6.65 -2.80
C THR A 106 7.39 8.07 -2.56
N ARG A 107 7.40 8.56 -1.32
CA ARG A 107 7.96 9.88 -0.97
C ARG A 107 9.47 9.93 -1.23
N LYS A 108 10.19 8.88 -0.87
CA LYS A 108 11.61 8.71 -1.18
C LYS A 108 11.87 8.70 -2.69
N ASP A 109 11.04 8.02 -3.47
CA ASP A 109 11.14 8.01 -4.94
C ASP A 109 10.92 9.38 -5.56
N ILE A 110 9.94 10.15 -5.04
CA ILE A 110 9.70 11.53 -5.48
C ILE A 110 10.93 12.38 -5.17
N GLN A 111 11.54 12.22 -4.00
CA GLN A 111 12.75 12.97 -3.65
C GLN A 111 13.94 12.57 -4.53
N LEU A 112 14.16 11.28 -4.74
CA LEU A 112 15.18 10.78 -5.67
C LEU A 112 14.98 11.36 -7.08
N ASN A 113 13.74 11.42 -7.57
CA ASN A 113 13.44 12.03 -8.86
C ASN A 113 13.79 13.53 -8.89
N LYS A 114 13.47 14.29 -7.83
CA LYS A 114 13.89 15.70 -7.71
C LYS A 114 15.41 15.85 -7.73
N ASP A 115 16.13 15.06 -6.94
CA ASP A 115 17.59 15.06 -6.89
C ASP A 115 18.17 14.80 -8.31
N ASN A 116 17.59 13.86 -9.06
CA ASN A 116 18.04 13.53 -10.41
C ASN A 116 17.79 14.64 -11.43
N VAL A 117 16.66 15.35 -11.32
CA VAL A 117 16.39 16.55 -12.13
C VAL A 117 17.40 17.64 -11.80
N GLU A 118 17.73 17.83 -10.52
CA GLU A 118 18.72 18.81 -10.07
C GLU A 118 20.13 18.46 -10.56
N TYR A 119 20.58 17.21 -10.46
CA TYR A 119 21.86 16.77 -11.03
C TYR A 119 21.96 17.11 -12.51
N ARG A 120 20.86 16.93 -13.25
CA ARG A 120 20.78 17.22 -14.68
C ARG A 120 20.81 18.71 -15.03
N THR A 121 20.63 19.62 -14.08
CA THR A 121 20.88 21.05 -14.31
C THR A 121 22.37 21.40 -14.38
N ASN A 122 23.26 20.51 -13.89
CA ASN A 122 24.71 20.70 -13.94
C ASN A 122 25.33 20.29 -15.28
N ARG A 123 24.50 19.99 -16.30
CA ARG A 123 24.96 19.71 -17.66
C ARG A 123 25.61 20.96 -18.29
N PRO A 124 26.57 20.78 -19.20
CA PRO A 124 27.17 21.91 -19.91
C PRO A 124 26.12 22.66 -20.76
N PRO A 125 26.29 23.96 -21.03
CA PRO A 125 25.27 24.81 -21.67
C PRO A 125 24.69 24.26 -22.99
N ARG A 126 25.50 23.58 -23.80
CA ARG A 126 25.06 22.97 -25.07
C ARG A 126 24.15 21.74 -24.90
N GLU A 127 24.20 21.07 -23.75
CA GLU A 127 23.36 19.91 -23.38
C GLU A 127 22.27 20.28 -22.37
N LEU A 128 22.17 21.57 -21.99
CA LEU A 128 21.19 22.05 -21.04
C LEU A 128 19.74 22.01 -21.54
N PRO A 129 19.44 22.23 -22.85
CA PRO A 129 18.06 22.16 -23.35
C PRO A 129 17.36 20.86 -22.97
N LYS A 130 16.04 20.95 -22.76
CA LYS A 130 15.21 19.83 -22.34
C LYS A 130 15.25 18.72 -23.39
N ASP A 131 15.47 17.48 -22.94
CA ASP A 131 15.51 16.29 -23.78
C ASP A 131 14.48 15.22 -23.37
N GLY A 132 14.46 14.10 -24.09
CA GLY A 132 13.53 13.00 -23.81
C GLY A 132 13.73 12.32 -22.45
N ALA A 133 14.94 12.35 -21.88
CA ALA A 133 15.17 11.83 -20.53
C ALA A 133 14.59 12.77 -19.47
N ASP A 134 14.58 14.09 -19.72
CA ASP A 134 13.88 15.05 -18.87
C ASP A 134 12.34 14.87 -18.94
N ASP A 135 11.79 14.49 -20.10
CA ASP A 135 10.38 14.13 -20.24
C ASP A 135 10.01 12.87 -19.45
N LEU A 136 10.87 11.85 -19.48
CA LEU A 136 10.69 10.62 -18.69
C LEU A 136 10.75 10.89 -17.18
N LEU A 137 11.68 11.74 -16.74
CA LEU A 137 11.76 12.18 -15.34
C LEU A 137 10.50 12.96 -14.91
N PHE A 138 9.99 13.82 -15.78
CA PHE A 138 8.75 14.53 -15.52
C PHE A 138 7.55 13.58 -15.42
N ALA A 139 7.42 12.64 -16.36
CA ALA A 139 6.37 11.64 -16.36
C ALA A 139 6.42 10.75 -15.10
N GLU A 140 7.60 10.32 -14.67
CA GLU A 140 7.81 9.59 -13.42
C GLU A 140 7.35 10.39 -12.21
N LYS A 141 7.69 11.67 -12.13
CA LYS A 141 7.25 12.54 -11.03
C LYS A 141 5.72 12.61 -10.96
N GLN A 142 5.05 12.77 -12.10
CA GLN A 142 3.58 12.85 -12.14
C GLN A 142 2.93 11.53 -11.73
N THR A 143 3.44 10.40 -12.20
CA THR A 143 2.90 9.08 -11.82
C THR A 143 3.08 8.81 -10.33
N LEU A 144 4.25 9.11 -9.76
CA LEU A 144 4.52 8.97 -8.32
C LEU A 144 3.62 9.86 -7.46
N LEU A 145 3.37 11.11 -7.88
CA LEU A 145 2.43 12.00 -7.18
C LEU A 145 0.99 11.48 -7.20
N ASN A 146 0.54 10.92 -8.33
CA ASN A 146 -0.78 10.33 -8.45
C ASN A 146 -0.92 9.07 -7.58
N ILE A 147 0.09 8.21 -7.57
CA ILE A 147 0.17 7.03 -6.69
C ILE A 147 0.09 7.46 -5.23
N LYS A 148 0.92 8.44 -4.81
CA LYS A 148 0.91 8.96 -3.43
C LYS A 148 -0.49 9.40 -3.02
N LYS A 149 -1.16 10.22 -3.84
CA LYS A 149 -2.52 10.70 -3.56
C LYS A 149 -3.53 9.56 -3.43
N SER A 150 -3.46 8.57 -4.33
CA SER A 150 -4.35 7.40 -4.29
C SER A 150 -4.15 6.58 -3.02
N MET A 151 -2.90 6.34 -2.63
CA MET A 151 -2.55 5.57 -1.43
C MET A 151 -2.93 6.30 -0.14
N GLU A 152 -2.71 7.62 -0.06
CA GLU A 152 -3.14 8.45 1.09
C GLU A 152 -4.67 8.46 1.24
N SER A 153 -5.41 8.47 0.13
CA SER A 153 -6.87 8.33 0.14
C SER A 153 -7.30 6.96 0.70
N GLN A 154 -6.67 5.87 0.24
CA GLN A 154 -6.97 4.53 0.74
C GLN A 154 -6.63 4.36 2.21
N LEU A 155 -5.50 4.92 2.65
CA LEU A 155 -5.09 4.92 4.05
C LEU A 155 -6.14 5.59 4.94
N LYS A 156 -6.71 6.72 4.50
CA LYS A 156 -7.80 7.39 5.23
C LYS A 156 -9.04 6.50 5.37
N ILE A 157 -9.42 5.79 4.31
CA ILE A 157 -10.56 4.83 4.34
C ILE A 157 -10.29 3.70 5.33
N VAL A 158 -9.07 3.13 5.31
CA VAL A 158 -8.64 2.08 6.25
C VAL A 158 -8.66 2.57 7.70
N GLN A 159 -8.14 3.77 7.97
CA GLN A 159 -8.15 4.37 9.30
C GLN A 159 -9.58 4.62 9.82
N GLN A 160 -10.48 5.11 8.95
CA GLN A 160 -11.90 5.28 9.30
C GLN A 160 -12.57 3.94 9.62
N HIS A 161 -12.32 2.89 8.83
CA HIS A 161 -12.93 1.58 9.08
C HIS A 161 -12.39 0.90 10.35
N LEU A 162 -11.11 1.12 10.69
CA LEU A 162 -10.55 0.69 11.98
C LEU A 162 -11.29 1.33 13.16
N GLN A 163 -11.74 2.58 13.05
CA GLN A 163 -12.56 3.22 14.08
C GLN A 163 -13.93 2.52 14.20
N VAL A 164 -14.58 2.18 13.08
CA VAL A 164 -15.85 1.44 13.06
C VAL A 164 -15.70 0.08 13.76
N LEU A 165 -14.67 -0.69 13.44
CA LEU A 165 -14.37 -1.96 14.10
C LEU A 165 -14.09 -1.77 15.61
N SER A 166 -13.42 -0.69 16.00
CA SER A 166 -13.15 -0.39 17.42
C SER A 166 -14.42 -0.10 18.22
N VAL A 167 -15.41 0.55 17.59
CA VAL A 167 -16.73 0.81 18.17
C VAL A 167 -17.50 -0.50 18.31
N ALA A 168 -17.59 -1.29 17.23
CA ALA A 168 -18.25 -2.60 17.26
C ALA A 168 -17.66 -3.53 18.34
N ARG A 169 -16.33 -3.55 18.49
CA ARG A 169 -15.66 -4.31 19.58
C ARG A 169 -16.07 -3.82 20.97
N ARG A 170 -16.16 -2.50 21.16
CA ARG A 170 -16.54 -1.90 22.45
C ARG A 170 -17.98 -2.28 22.81
N ASP A 171 -18.88 -2.22 21.84
CA ASP A 171 -20.30 -2.52 22.02
C ASP A 171 -20.50 -4.02 22.30
N LEU A 172 -19.85 -4.90 21.52
CA LEU A 172 -19.81 -6.35 21.80
C LEU A 172 -19.29 -6.64 23.21
N LYS A 173 -18.24 -5.96 23.66
CA LYS A 173 -17.69 -6.13 25.02
C LYS A 173 -18.71 -5.73 26.08
N ALA A 174 -19.39 -4.60 25.91
CA ALA A 174 -20.40 -4.12 26.86
C ALA A 174 -21.58 -5.09 26.97
N VAL A 175 -22.13 -5.54 25.83
CA VAL A 175 -23.25 -6.51 25.83
C VAL A 175 -22.79 -7.87 26.36
N THR A 176 -21.59 -8.32 26.03
CA THR A 176 -21.02 -9.56 26.61
C THR A 176 -20.94 -9.48 28.13
N GLN A 177 -20.48 -8.34 28.67
CA GLN A 177 -20.35 -8.13 30.11
C GLN A 177 -21.72 -8.14 30.81
N GLU A 178 -22.68 -7.38 30.28
CA GLU A 178 -24.05 -7.33 30.79
C GLU A 178 -24.67 -8.73 30.84
N ARG A 179 -24.61 -9.48 29.72
CA ARG A 179 -25.18 -10.83 29.63
C ARG A 179 -24.42 -11.84 30.50
N SER A 180 -23.12 -11.66 30.69
CA SER A 180 -22.33 -12.53 31.58
C SER A 180 -22.68 -12.38 33.04
N HIS A 181 -23.17 -11.21 33.48
CA HIS A 181 -23.48 -10.95 34.88
C HIS A 181 -24.54 -11.91 35.45
N VAL A 182 -25.50 -12.33 34.61
CA VAL A 182 -26.53 -13.31 34.98
C VAL A 182 -25.97 -14.70 35.27
N LEU A 183 -24.74 -14.98 34.82
CA LEU A 183 -24.05 -16.25 35.00
C LEU A 183 -23.06 -16.24 36.17
N ASP A 184 -22.85 -15.10 36.85
CA ASP A 184 -21.79 -14.93 37.86
C ASP A 184 -21.99 -15.80 39.12
N LEU A 185 -23.24 -16.14 39.45
CA LEU A 185 -23.59 -16.93 40.64
C LEU A 185 -23.68 -18.45 40.37
N ILE A 186 -23.49 -18.87 39.11
CA ILE A 186 -23.61 -20.27 38.72
C ILE A 186 -22.21 -20.79 38.49
N CYS A 187 -21.80 -21.80 39.29
CA CYS A 187 -20.50 -22.44 39.14
C CYS A 187 -20.26 -22.77 37.66
N HIS A 188 -19.17 -22.23 37.13
CA HIS A 188 -18.66 -22.45 35.78
C HIS A 188 -18.14 -23.88 35.57
N GLU A 189 -18.80 -24.91 36.11
CA GLU A 189 -18.47 -26.29 35.76
C GLU A 189 -18.83 -26.48 34.30
N THR A 190 -17.80 -26.34 33.49
CA THR A 190 -17.72 -26.88 32.16
C THR A 190 -17.99 -28.37 32.29
N ILE A 191 -19.17 -28.82 31.88
CA ILE A 191 -19.21 -30.09 31.17
C ILE A 191 -18.47 -29.81 29.87
N SER A 192 -17.14 -29.93 29.95
CA SER A 192 -16.28 -30.14 28.80
C SER A 192 -16.84 -31.36 28.11
N CYS A 193 -17.67 -31.17 27.10
CA CYS A 193 -17.99 -32.24 26.18
C CYS A 193 -16.65 -32.57 25.49
N PRO A 194 -16.05 -33.74 25.74
CA PRO A 194 -14.80 -34.08 25.10
C PRO A 194 -15.10 -34.25 23.62
N LYS A 195 -14.31 -33.59 22.77
CA LYS A 195 -14.16 -34.01 21.38
C LYS A 195 -13.49 -35.39 21.40
N THR A 196 -14.24 -36.46 21.64
CA THR A 196 -13.74 -37.84 21.53
C THR A 196 -14.54 -38.61 20.49
N ALA A 197 -13.88 -38.74 19.34
CA ALA A 197 -13.68 -39.98 18.63
C ALA A 197 -14.90 -40.86 18.34
N MET A 198 -15.21 -40.95 17.05
CA MET A 198 -15.73 -42.16 16.42
C MET A 198 -14.92 -43.38 16.89
N THR A 199 -15.58 -44.44 17.37
CA THR A 199 -15.42 -45.86 16.98
C THR A 199 -16.04 -46.82 18.01
N HIS A 200 -16.49 -47.98 17.50
CA HIS A 200 -17.08 -49.17 18.15
C HIS A 200 -18.61 -49.13 18.41
N ARG A 201 -19.48 -49.69 17.54
CA ARG A 201 -19.82 -51.11 17.22
C ARG A 201 -20.29 -51.95 18.43
N GLY A 202 -21.56 -52.38 18.37
CA GLY A 202 -22.16 -53.49 19.14
C GLY A 202 -23.49 -53.11 19.81
N THR A 203 -24.68 -53.29 19.20
CA THR A 203 -25.55 -54.50 19.32
C THR A 203 -26.15 -54.60 20.75
N LEU A 204 -27.46 -54.61 21.06
CA LEU A 204 -28.75 -54.78 20.36
C LEU A 204 -29.90 -54.43 21.37
N VAL A 205 -31.04 -53.93 20.83
CA VAL A 205 -32.45 -54.18 21.26
C VAL A 205 -32.91 -53.48 22.57
N THR A 206 -33.98 -52.67 22.65
CA THR A 206 -35.32 -52.75 22.03
C THR A 206 -35.96 -51.36 21.83
N THR A 207 -36.62 -51.20 20.69
CA THR A 207 -37.51 -50.15 20.13
C THR A 207 -38.76 -49.78 20.97
N PRO A 208 -39.65 -48.84 20.56
CA PRO A 208 -39.48 -47.59 19.78
C PRO A 208 -40.31 -46.40 20.34
N HIS A 209 -39.79 -45.17 20.23
CA HIS A 209 -40.67 -44.04 19.88
C HIS A 209 -40.05 -43.24 18.73
N ARG A 210 -40.81 -43.27 17.65
CA ARG A 210 -40.58 -42.72 16.33
C ARG A 210 -40.67 -41.20 16.42
N MET A 211 -39.55 -40.51 16.23
CA MET A 211 -39.57 -39.21 15.57
C MET A 211 -38.57 -39.21 14.43
N THR A 212 -39.17 -39.04 13.26
CA THR A 212 -38.63 -38.93 11.92
C THR A 212 -37.45 -37.97 11.86
N VAL A 213 -36.33 -38.49 11.38
CA VAL A 213 -35.25 -37.71 10.79
C VAL A 213 -35.74 -37.20 9.46
N SER A 214 -35.93 -35.89 9.34
CA SER A 214 -35.93 -35.22 8.04
C SER A 214 -34.49 -34.86 7.72
N ALA A 215 -33.98 -35.46 6.65
CA ALA A 215 -32.77 -35.05 5.98
C ALA A 215 -33.14 -33.84 5.10
N ASP A 216 -32.71 -32.65 5.52
CA ASP A 216 -32.40 -31.52 4.66
C ASP A 216 -31.52 -30.56 5.48
N GLY A 217 -30.42 -30.14 4.88
CA GLY A 217 -29.39 -29.35 5.52
C GLY A 217 -29.82 -27.90 5.71
N GLU A 218 -30.46 -27.59 6.82
CA GLU A 218 -30.56 -26.23 7.35
C GLU A 218 -30.26 -26.28 8.85
N ARG A 219 -29.06 -25.82 9.22
CA ARG A 219 -28.64 -25.61 10.62
C ARG A 219 -28.93 -24.17 11.05
N GLU A 220 -29.95 -23.57 10.45
CA GLU A 220 -30.41 -22.22 10.73
C GLU A 220 -31.66 -22.25 11.61
N GLU A 221 -31.60 -21.43 12.66
CA GLU A 221 -32.75 -20.75 13.26
C GLU A 221 -33.80 -21.59 14.02
N ARG A 222 -33.47 -21.94 15.27
CA ARG A 222 -34.49 -22.13 16.33
C ARG A 222 -34.30 -21.20 17.54
N TYR A 223 -33.60 -20.08 17.37
CA TYR A 223 -33.21 -19.21 18.49
C TYR A 223 -33.59 -17.73 18.31
N ASN A 224 -34.45 -17.39 17.34
CA ASN A 224 -34.74 -16.00 16.97
C ASN A 224 -36.15 -15.57 17.38
N ILE A 225 -36.52 -15.75 18.65
CA ILE A 225 -37.59 -14.91 19.20
C ILE A 225 -36.87 -13.81 19.95
N ILE A 226 -36.76 -12.65 19.30
CA ILE A 226 -36.24 -11.44 19.93
C ILE A 226 -37.19 -11.13 21.09
N ASP A 227 -36.70 -11.32 22.30
CA ASP A 227 -37.46 -11.10 23.52
C ASP A 227 -36.71 -10.07 24.38
N PRO A 228 -37.31 -8.89 24.66
CA PRO A 228 -36.69 -7.89 25.52
C PRO A 228 -36.31 -8.40 26.91
N LEU A 229 -37.00 -9.42 27.42
CA LEU A 229 -36.75 -10.02 28.74
C LEU A 229 -36.00 -11.36 28.63
N GLY A 230 -35.80 -11.85 27.41
CA GLY A 230 -35.21 -13.15 27.14
C GLY A 230 -33.67 -13.15 27.14
N PRO A 231 -33.06 -14.32 26.94
CA PRO A 231 -31.60 -14.45 26.79
C PRO A 231 -31.04 -13.74 25.55
N TYR A 232 -31.84 -13.64 24.48
CA TYR A 232 -31.48 -12.99 23.21
C TYR A 232 -32.30 -11.71 23.04
N THR A 233 -31.70 -10.59 23.41
CA THR A 233 -32.37 -9.28 23.40
C THR A 233 -32.12 -8.54 22.08
N PRO A 234 -32.92 -7.49 21.77
CA PRO A 234 -32.69 -6.64 20.61
C PRO A 234 -31.27 -6.03 20.55
N GLU A 235 -30.66 -5.76 21.70
CA GLU A 235 -29.31 -5.20 21.79
C GLU A 235 -28.24 -6.20 21.36
N VAL A 236 -28.42 -7.49 21.73
CA VAL A 236 -27.55 -8.60 21.29
C VAL A 236 -27.61 -8.71 19.77
N ASP A 237 -28.83 -8.75 19.22
CA ASP A 237 -29.07 -8.87 17.78
C ASP A 237 -28.41 -7.73 17.01
N ARG A 238 -28.68 -6.48 17.42
CA ARG A 238 -28.10 -5.28 16.81
C ARG A 238 -26.57 -5.29 16.85
N CYS A 239 -25.98 -5.68 17.98
CA CYS A 239 -24.52 -5.71 18.12
C CYS A 239 -23.88 -6.78 17.23
N LEU A 240 -24.48 -7.97 17.14
CA LEU A 240 -24.00 -9.05 16.28
C LEU A 240 -24.10 -8.67 14.80
N LEU A 241 -25.22 -8.09 14.36
CA LEU A 241 -25.41 -7.62 12.99
C LEU A 241 -24.40 -6.52 12.63
N THR A 242 -24.28 -5.49 13.48
CA THR A 242 -23.33 -4.38 13.26
C THR A 242 -21.89 -4.88 13.19
N ALA A 243 -21.50 -5.82 14.04
CA ALA A 243 -20.17 -6.43 14.01
C ALA A 243 -19.93 -7.24 12.74
N LYS A 244 -20.92 -8.05 12.32
CA LYS A 244 -20.84 -8.85 11.09
C LYS A 244 -20.70 -7.97 9.84
N ASP A 245 -21.47 -6.89 9.74
CA ASP A 245 -21.35 -5.93 8.64
C ASP A 245 -19.97 -5.25 8.61
N ALA A 246 -19.46 -4.85 9.78
CA ALA A 246 -18.14 -4.27 9.91
C ALA A 246 -17.02 -5.26 9.51
N GLN A 247 -17.15 -6.54 9.86
CA GLN A 247 -16.23 -7.61 9.48
C GLN A 247 -16.25 -7.85 7.96
N ILE A 248 -17.43 -7.94 7.33
CA ILE A 248 -17.55 -8.11 5.88
C ILE A 248 -16.90 -6.94 5.15
N ARG A 249 -17.17 -5.71 5.59
CA ARG A 249 -16.56 -4.51 5.00
C ARG A 249 -15.04 -4.50 5.21
N SER A 250 -14.55 -4.95 6.35
CA SER A 250 -13.10 -5.10 6.63
C SER A 250 -12.45 -6.08 5.65
N ALA A 251 -13.05 -7.25 5.45
CA ALA A 251 -12.53 -8.27 4.54
C ALA A 251 -12.46 -7.78 3.08
N ILE A 252 -13.43 -6.98 2.63
CA ILE A 252 -13.38 -6.32 1.32
C ILE A 252 -12.23 -5.32 1.27
N LEU A 253 -12.14 -4.45 2.28
CA LEU A 253 -11.13 -3.38 2.32
C LEU A 253 -9.70 -3.93 2.40
N ARG A 254 -9.49 -5.08 3.05
CA ARG A 254 -8.20 -5.79 3.05
C ARG A 254 -7.80 -6.24 1.64
N ARG A 255 -8.74 -6.77 0.85
CA ARG A 255 -8.49 -7.16 -0.55
C ARG A 255 -8.18 -5.95 -1.42
N GLU A 256 -8.99 -4.90 -1.34
CA GLU A 256 -8.76 -3.64 -2.06
C GLU A 256 -7.39 -3.04 -1.73
N THR A 257 -7.00 -3.08 -0.45
CA THR A 257 -5.70 -2.59 0.02
C THR A 257 -4.54 -3.41 -0.55
N ALA A 258 -4.64 -4.75 -0.53
CA ALA A 258 -3.62 -5.63 -1.10
C ALA A 258 -3.48 -5.42 -2.61
N GLU A 259 -4.60 -5.34 -3.35
CA GLU A 259 -4.59 -5.09 -4.79
C GLU A 259 -3.99 -3.72 -5.15
N MET A 260 -4.30 -2.69 -4.35
CA MET A 260 -3.74 -1.35 -4.56
C MET A 260 -2.23 -1.31 -4.31
N ILE A 261 -1.76 -2.03 -3.29
CA ILE A 261 -0.33 -2.19 -2.99
C ILE A 261 0.37 -2.87 -4.17
N ASP A 262 -0.12 -4.02 -4.61
CA ASP A 262 0.45 -4.78 -5.72
C ASP A 262 0.49 -3.96 -7.02
N LYS A 263 -0.59 -3.25 -7.32
CA LYS A 263 -0.67 -2.36 -8.48
C LYS A 263 0.37 -1.24 -8.39
N THR A 264 0.51 -0.63 -7.23
CA THR A 264 1.47 0.45 -6.98
C THR A 264 2.90 -0.02 -7.19
N GLU A 265 3.29 -1.16 -6.62
CA GLU A 265 4.63 -1.70 -6.79
C GLU A 265 4.95 -2.06 -8.25
N ARG A 266 3.96 -2.54 -9.01
CA ARG A 266 4.13 -2.79 -10.46
C ARG A 266 4.36 -1.51 -11.24
N ILE A 267 3.55 -0.48 -10.97
CA ILE A 267 3.68 0.82 -11.66
C ILE A 267 5.01 1.49 -11.30
N GLN A 268 5.39 1.52 -10.02
CA GLN A 268 6.68 2.07 -9.58
C GLN A 268 7.85 1.39 -10.31
N ARG A 269 7.88 0.05 -10.32
CA ARG A 269 8.92 -0.71 -11.03
C ARG A 269 8.97 -0.37 -12.52
N ALA A 270 7.82 -0.35 -13.19
CA ALA A 270 7.74 -0.06 -14.62
C ALA A 270 8.24 1.37 -14.95
N VAL A 271 7.82 2.35 -14.16
CA VAL A 271 8.21 3.75 -14.36
C VAL A 271 9.70 3.94 -14.07
N HIS A 272 10.22 3.38 -12.97
CA HIS A 272 11.65 3.45 -12.65
C HIS A 272 12.51 2.80 -13.72
N GLN A 273 12.07 1.64 -14.24
CA GLN A 273 12.75 0.97 -15.33
C GLN A 273 12.76 1.83 -16.60
N SER A 274 11.61 2.41 -16.97
CA SER A 274 11.52 3.29 -18.14
C SER A 274 12.47 4.48 -18.07
N VAL A 275 12.59 5.14 -16.90
CA VAL A 275 13.54 6.24 -16.73
C VAL A 275 14.98 5.76 -16.77
N ASN A 276 15.30 4.65 -16.10
CA ASN A 276 16.65 4.08 -16.10
C ASN A 276 17.11 3.74 -17.51
N ASP A 277 16.26 3.05 -18.27
CA ASP A 277 16.55 2.66 -19.65
C ASP A 277 16.70 3.91 -20.53
N GLY A 278 15.83 4.91 -20.37
CA GLY A 278 15.92 6.17 -21.10
C GLY A 278 17.20 6.97 -20.82
N VAL A 279 17.63 7.06 -19.55
CA VAL A 279 18.89 7.73 -19.20
C VAL A 279 20.09 6.94 -19.71
N VAL A 280 20.08 5.60 -19.61
CA VAL A 280 21.15 4.75 -20.15
C VAL A 280 21.24 4.88 -21.68
N GLN A 281 20.11 4.92 -22.37
CA GLN A 281 20.07 5.17 -23.81
C GLN A 281 20.65 6.54 -24.15
N LYS A 282 20.26 7.60 -23.43
CA LYS A 282 20.82 8.95 -23.60
C LYS A 282 22.34 8.98 -23.40
N ILE A 283 22.86 8.24 -22.41
CA ILE A 283 24.31 8.09 -22.20
C ILE A 283 24.94 7.43 -23.43
N ALA A 284 24.40 6.32 -23.92
CA ALA A 284 24.92 5.60 -25.09
C ALA A 284 24.96 6.50 -26.34
N GLU A 285 23.89 7.24 -26.60
CA GLU A 285 23.83 8.22 -27.69
C GLU A 285 24.91 9.31 -27.53
N THR A 286 25.08 9.83 -26.30
CA THR A 286 26.09 10.86 -26.02
C THR A 286 27.51 10.34 -26.19
N VAL A 287 27.78 9.08 -25.82
CA VAL A 287 29.05 8.39 -26.05
C VAL A 287 29.34 8.26 -27.56
N THR A 288 28.37 7.81 -28.36
CA THR A 288 28.56 7.67 -29.81
C THR A 288 28.84 9.01 -30.49
N LEU A 289 28.16 10.09 -30.06
CA LEU A 289 28.42 11.44 -30.56
C LEU A 289 29.82 11.93 -30.18
N LYS A 290 30.28 11.62 -28.96
CA LYS A 290 31.66 11.92 -28.54
C LYS A 290 32.68 11.22 -29.44
N GLU A 291 32.48 9.93 -29.73
CA GLU A 291 33.39 9.17 -30.60
C GLU A 291 33.48 9.77 -32.00
N ARG A 292 32.34 10.18 -32.58
CA ARG A 292 32.30 10.91 -33.86
C ARG A 292 33.06 12.22 -33.80
N LEU A 293 32.95 12.98 -32.71
CA LEU A 293 33.71 14.22 -32.51
C LEU A 293 35.22 13.97 -32.37
N VAL A 294 35.62 12.89 -31.69
CA VAL A 294 37.03 12.49 -31.58
C VAL A 294 37.59 12.15 -32.95
N HIS A 295 36.84 11.37 -33.75
CA HIS A 295 37.21 11.06 -35.13
C HIS A 295 37.33 12.33 -35.98
N ALA A 296 36.33 13.22 -35.93
CA ALA A 296 36.37 14.51 -36.64
C ALA A 296 37.57 15.38 -36.21
N SER A 297 37.91 15.39 -34.92
CA SER A 297 39.09 16.09 -34.41
C SER A 297 40.40 15.49 -34.95
N ALA A 298 40.47 14.18 -35.14
CA ALA A 298 41.65 13.52 -35.71
C ALA A 298 41.81 13.86 -37.21
N VAL A 299 40.71 13.80 -37.97
CA VAL A 299 40.68 14.21 -39.38
C VAL A 299 41.06 15.69 -39.54
N ASN A 300 40.49 16.57 -38.72
CA ASN A 300 40.81 18.01 -38.75
C ASN A 300 42.31 18.27 -38.47
N ARG A 301 42.92 17.49 -37.56
CA ARG A 301 44.36 17.55 -37.29
C ARG A 301 45.16 17.13 -38.53
N ASP A 302 44.82 16.01 -39.16
CA ASP A 302 45.48 15.56 -40.39
C ASP A 302 45.36 16.58 -41.54
N SER A 303 44.15 17.11 -41.77
CA SER A 303 43.90 18.18 -42.75
C SER A 303 44.75 19.43 -42.46
N THR A 304 44.88 19.82 -41.19
CA THR A 304 45.74 20.96 -40.81
C THR A 304 47.20 20.70 -41.21
N HIS A 305 47.73 19.52 -40.94
CA HIS A 305 49.11 19.17 -41.31
C HIS A 305 49.30 19.07 -42.82
N LYS A 306 48.32 18.53 -43.56
CA LYS A 306 48.34 18.48 -45.03
C LYS A 306 48.33 19.90 -45.62
N SER A 307 47.44 20.76 -45.14
CA SER A 307 47.37 22.16 -45.59
C SER A 307 48.63 22.94 -45.24
N GLN A 308 49.25 22.71 -44.08
CA GLN A 308 50.51 23.35 -43.72
C GLN A 308 51.63 22.92 -44.66
N ARG A 309 51.80 21.62 -44.93
CA ARG A 309 52.81 21.15 -45.89
C ARG A 309 52.60 21.73 -47.29
N TRP A 310 51.34 21.85 -47.72
CA TRP A 310 51.00 22.46 -49.01
C TRP A 310 51.29 23.96 -49.04
N TYR A 311 51.03 24.67 -47.93
CA TYR A 311 51.41 26.07 -47.76
C TYR A 311 52.92 26.22 -47.89
N ASP A 312 53.70 25.46 -47.13
CA ASP A 312 55.17 25.54 -47.13
C ASP A 312 55.76 25.21 -48.53
N ALA A 313 55.20 24.23 -49.24
CA ALA A 313 55.60 23.88 -50.60
C ALA A 313 55.22 24.96 -51.63
N THR A 314 54.04 25.58 -51.48
CA THR A 314 53.60 26.67 -52.36
C THR A 314 54.41 27.94 -52.10
N GLU A 315 54.79 28.20 -50.85
CA GLU A 315 55.61 29.34 -50.43
C GLU A 315 57.01 29.22 -51.05
N LEU A 316 57.61 28.04 -50.93
CA LEU A 316 58.88 27.74 -51.60
C LEU A 316 58.77 27.91 -53.12
N GLY A 317 57.71 27.39 -53.74
CA GLY A 317 57.45 27.55 -55.18
C GLY A 317 57.31 29.01 -55.61
N TRP A 318 56.59 29.81 -54.82
CA TRP A 318 56.43 31.25 -55.05
C TRP A 318 57.78 31.98 -54.99
N HIS A 319 58.61 31.70 -53.99
CA HIS A 319 59.97 32.25 -53.92
C HIS A 319 60.83 31.87 -55.13
N TYR A 320 60.76 30.62 -55.60
CA TYR A 320 61.46 30.22 -56.82
C TYR A 320 61.01 30.99 -58.07
N THR A 321 59.72 31.36 -58.18
CA THR A 321 59.24 32.20 -59.31
C THR A 321 59.78 33.63 -59.28
N GLN A 322 60.18 34.14 -58.11
CA GLN A 322 60.75 35.49 -57.96
C GLN A 322 62.27 35.55 -58.23
N GLY A 323 62.91 34.39 -58.38
CA GLY A 323 64.36 34.25 -58.59
C GLY A 323 65.18 34.41 -57.30
N PRO A 324 66.51 34.21 -57.37
CA PRO A 324 67.39 34.04 -56.20
C PRO A 324 67.37 35.24 -55.25
N VAL A 325 66.99 35.02 -53.99
CA VAL A 325 67.05 36.04 -52.92
C VAL A 325 68.37 35.93 -52.14
N SER A 326 68.97 34.73 -52.09
CA SER A 326 70.26 34.43 -51.47
C SER A 326 71.33 34.08 -52.52
N SER A 327 72.61 34.31 -52.22
CA SER A 327 73.75 33.94 -53.07
C SER A 327 73.90 32.43 -53.26
N SER A 328 73.26 31.62 -52.41
CA SER A 328 73.17 30.16 -52.58
C SER A 328 72.29 29.72 -53.75
N ASP A 329 71.38 30.58 -54.22
CA ASP A 329 70.36 30.25 -55.23
C ASP A 329 70.83 30.59 -56.67
N ILE A 330 72.08 31.02 -56.83
CA ILE A 330 72.67 31.48 -58.11
C ILE A 330 72.67 30.40 -59.20
N THR A 331 72.68 29.11 -58.84
CA THR A 331 72.65 28.00 -59.80
C THR A 331 71.25 27.70 -60.34
N THR A 332 70.21 28.33 -59.77
CA THR A 332 68.81 28.14 -60.15
C THR A 332 68.18 29.46 -60.61
N ARG A 333 68.41 29.79 -61.90
CA ARG A 333 67.64 30.74 -62.74
C ARG A 333 67.81 32.25 -62.45
N GLU A 334 67.74 33.02 -63.55
CA GLU A 334 68.00 34.47 -63.59
C GLU A 334 66.73 35.30 -63.36
N LYS A 335 66.82 36.42 -62.63
CA LYS A 335 65.69 37.36 -62.42
C LYS A 335 65.30 38.09 -63.71
N LEU A 336 64.00 38.38 -63.86
CA LEU A 336 63.45 39.27 -64.90
C LEU A 336 63.98 40.72 -64.78
N THR A 337 64.54 41.11 -63.63
CA THR A 337 65.15 42.43 -63.41
C THR A 337 66.63 42.52 -63.81
N ARG A 338 67.19 41.49 -64.46
CA ARG A 338 68.61 41.50 -64.86
C ARG A 338 68.93 42.62 -65.86
N PRO A 339 70.14 43.21 -65.83
CA PRO A 339 70.52 44.31 -66.72
C PRO A 339 70.26 44.04 -68.20
N VAL A 340 70.47 42.80 -68.67
CA VAL A 340 70.24 42.39 -70.06
C VAL A 340 68.78 42.52 -70.48
N ILE A 341 67.83 42.04 -69.65
CA ILE A 341 66.39 42.17 -69.90
C ILE A 341 65.96 43.64 -69.82
N ARG A 342 66.50 44.40 -68.84
CA ARG A 342 66.21 45.84 -68.71
C ARG A 342 66.67 46.64 -69.93
N MET A 343 67.79 46.26 -70.57
CA MET A 343 68.25 46.87 -71.81
C MET A 343 67.38 46.45 -73.00
N TYR A 344 66.97 45.18 -73.06
CA TYR A 344 66.08 44.65 -74.11
C TYR A 344 64.73 45.37 -74.15
N HIS A 345 64.14 45.66 -72.98
CA HIS A 345 62.90 46.43 -72.83
C HIS A 345 63.03 47.94 -73.08
N ARG A 346 64.23 48.49 -73.31
CA ARG A 346 64.39 49.93 -73.68
C ARG A 346 63.93 50.22 -75.12
N HIS A 347 63.82 49.20 -75.96
CA HIS A 347 63.31 49.35 -77.31
C HIS A 347 61.77 49.21 -77.33
N PRO A 348 61.04 50.17 -77.93
CA PRO A 348 59.58 50.09 -78.03
C PRO A 348 59.16 48.82 -78.78
N GLY A 349 58.24 48.03 -78.20
CA GLY A 349 57.71 46.81 -78.80
C GLY A 349 58.41 45.51 -78.39
N ASN A 350 59.50 45.56 -77.62
CA ASN A 350 60.19 44.38 -77.10
C ASN A 350 59.65 44.01 -75.70
N GLU A 351 58.65 43.13 -75.66
CA GLU A 351 58.22 42.45 -74.42
C GLU A 351 58.51 40.95 -74.51
N LEU A 352 59.19 40.42 -73.49
CA LEU A 352 59.36 38.97 -73.37
C LEU A 352 58.03 38.37 -72.89
N PRO A 353 57.39 37.46 -73.65
CA PRO A 353 56.12 36.85 -73.23
C PRO A 353 56.26 36.05 -71.92
N GLU A 354 57.45 35.50 -71.68
CA GLU A 354 57.81 34.79 -70.44
C GLU A 354 57.63 35.64 -69.18
N ALA A 355 57.89 36.96 -69.24
CA ALA A 355 57.80 37.84 -68.08
C ALA A 355 56.35 38.02 -67.59
N SER A 356 55.41 38.14 -68.55
CA SER A 356 53.97 38.25 -68.26
C SER A 356 53.43 36.94 -67.69
N GLU A 357 53.82 35.80 -68.25
CA GLU A 357 53.39 34.48 -67.78
C GLU A 357 53.98 34.13 -66.39
N LEU A 358 55.23 34.51 -66.10
CA LEU A 358 55.83 34.36 -64.77
C LEU A 358 55.15 35.28 -63.73
N GLY A 359 54.77 36.50 -64.11
CA GLY A 359 53.98 37.41 -63.27
C GLY A 359 52.63 36.81 -62.90
N LYS A 360 51.86 36.33 -63.89
CA LYS A 360 50.59 35.62 -63.66
C LYS A 360 50.77 34.37 -62.79
N GLY A 361 51.83 33.60 -63.02
CA GLY A 361 52.19 32.45 -62.20
C GLY A 361 52.49 32.82 -60.74
N SER A 362 53.21 33.91 -60.52
CA SER A 362 53.50 34.41 -59.17
C SER A 362 52.23 34.89 -58.45
N ASP A 363 51.36 35.61 -59.15
CA ASP A 363 50.09 36.10 -58.58
C ASP A 363 49.13 34.95 -58.22
N THR A 364 49.05 33.91 -59.05
CA THR A 364 48.24 32.72 -58.76
C THR A 364 48.76 31.93 -57.57
N LEU A 365 50.08 31.80 -57.42
CA LEU A 365 50.72 31.19 -56.25
C LEU A 365 50.48 32.02 -54.98
N LEU A 366 50.56 33.34 -55.06
CA LEU A 366 50.28 34.24 -53.94
C LEU A 366 48.81 34.13 -53.48
N GLU A 367 47.87 34.03 -54.41
CA GLU A 367 46.46 33.82 -54.08
C GLU A 367 46.22 32.43 -53.48
N SER A 368 46.89 31.39 -53.98
CA SER A 368 46.90 30.05 -53.38
C SER A 368 47.42 30.07 -51.93
N LEU A 369 48.49 30.82 -51.65
CA LEU A 369 49.02 31.01 -50.29
C LEU A 369 48.03 31.71 -49.37
N ARG A 370 47.38 32.78 -49.84
CA ARG A 370 46.34 33.47 -49.07
C ARG A 370 45.17 32.53 -48.75
N ASN A 371 44.72 31.76 -49.71
CA ASN A 371 43.61 30.82 -49.53
C ASN A 371 43.95 29.67 -48.59
N THR A 372 45.14 29.09 -48.73
CA THR A 372 45.61 28.00 -47.85
C THR A 372 45.86 28.48 -46.42
N SER A 373 46.40 29.69 -46.23
CA SER A 373 46.52 30.34 -44.92
C SER A 373 45.17 30.57 -44.24
N ARG A 374 44.18 31.10 -44.97
CA ARG A 374 42.80 31.23 -44.46
C ARG A 374 42.21 29.88 -44.07
N ASN A 375 42.39 28.85 -44.90
CA ASN A 375 41.90 27.50 -44.61
C ASN A 375 42.56 26.91 -43.35
N ILE A 376 43.87 27.11 -43.15
CA ILE A 376 44.57 26.69 -41.93
C ILE A 376 44.00 27.42 -40.70
N ALA A 377 43.74 28.72 -40.80
CA ALA A 377 43.13 29.49 -39.71
C ALA A 377 41.74 28.95 -39.35
N MET A 378 40.91 28.65 -40.34
CA MET A 378 39.60 28.02 -40.13
C MET A 378 39.72 26.64 -39.48
N LEU A 379 40.65 25.80 -39.93
CA LEU A 379 40.92 24.47 -39.33
C LEU A 379 41.41 24.56 -37.87
N LYS A 380 42.15 25.61 -37.52
CA LYS A 380 42.57 25.88 -36.14
C LYS A 380 41.38 26.30 -35.27
N LEU A 381 40.47 27.12 -35.80
CA LEU A 381 39.24 27.51 -35.10
C LEU A 381 38.32 26.30 -34.87
N THR A 382 38.06 25.49 -35.91
CA THR A 382 37.25 24.27 -35.79
C THR A 382 37.84 23.28 -34.78
N LYS A 383 39.18 23.15 -34.71
CA LYS A 383 39.86 22.34 -33.70
C LYS A 383 39.49 22.75 -32.27
N LEU A 384 39.43 24.06 -31.99
CA LEU A 384 39.04 24.57 -30.67
C LEU A 384 37.58 24.23 -30.37
N HIS A 385 36.67 24.44 -31.32
CA HIS A 385 35.26 24.07 -31.18
C HIS A 385 35.05 22.56 -30.95
N LEU A 386 35.76 21.71 -31.69
CA LEU A 386 35.68 20.26 -31.52
C LEU A 386 36.17 19.81 -30.14
N LYS A 387 37.28 20.37 -29.65
CA LYS A 387 37.79 20.07 -28.30
C LYS A 387 36.82 20.50 -27.20
N ASP A 388 36.22 21.67 -27.34
CA ASP A 388 35.22 22.18 -26.41
C ASP A 388 33.96 21.27 -26.40
N ASN A 389 33.47 20.87 -27.58
CA ASN A 389 32.37 19.92 -27.70
C ASN A 389 32.68 18.55 -27.08
N ILE A 390 33.88 17.99 -27.29
CA ILE A 390 34.30 16.72 -26.67
C ILE A 390 34.27 16.84 -25.15
N ARG A 391 34.75 17.96 -24.59
CA ARG A 391 34.73 18.22 -23.15
C ARG A 391 33.29 18.30 -22.62
N GLY A 392 32.42 19.04 -23.31
CA GLY A 392 31.00 19.12 -22.98
C GLY A 392 30.34 17.74 -22.96
N LYS A 393 30.50 16.94 -24.02
CA LYS A 393 29.95 15.59 -24.08
C LYS A 393 30.46 14.68 -22.96
N ASN A 394 31.74 14.77 -22.60
CA ASN A 394 32.29 14.04 -21.45
C ASN A 394 31.64 14.43 -20.12
N LEU A 395 31.45 15.73 -19.87
CA LEU A 395 30.78 16.20 -18.65
C LEU A 395 29.32 15.73 -18.59
N ALA A 396 28.60 15.79 -19.71
CA ALA A 396 27.22 15.31 -19.78
C ALA A 396 27.10 13.80 -19.48
N ILE A 397 28.01 12.98 -20.03
CA ILE A 397 28.08 11.54 -19.71
C ILE A 397 28.29 11.31 -18.22
N ASN A 398 29.14 12.12 -17.57
CA ASN A 398 29.39 11.98 -16.13
C ASN A 398 28.14 12.31 -15.31
N VAL A 399 27.48 13.42 -15.62
CA VAL A 399 26.24 13.86 -14.94
C VAL A 399 25.15 12.79 -15.07
N ASP A 400 24.89 12.30 -16.28
CA ASP A 400 23.87 11.27 -16.50
C ASP A 400 24.28 9.93 -15.87
N GLY A 401 25.58 9.63 -15.87
CA GLY A 401 26.14 8.49 -15.17
C GLY A 401 25.96 8.56 -13.65
N ASP A 402 26.06 9.76 -13.05
CA ASP A 402 25.80 9.99 -11.62
C ASP A 402 24.33 9.75 -11.29
N VAL A 403 23.41 10.21 -12.13
CA VAL A 403 21.97 9.92 -11.99
C VAL A 403 21.70 8.41 -11.94
N VAL A 404 22.26 7.65 -12.89
CA VAL A 404 22.08 6.18 -12.91
C VAL A 404 22.69 5.52 -11.67
N ARG A 405 23.88 5.96 -11.25
CA ARG A 405 24.54 5.45 -10.03
C ARG A 405 23.72 5.73 -8.79
N GLU A 406 23.19 6.93 -8.65
CA GLU A 406 22.40 7.36 -7.50
C GLU A 406 21.08 6.58 -7.42
N ARG A 407 20.39 6.43 -8.55
CA ARG A 407 19.18 5.60 -8.64
C ARG A 407 19.43 4.16 -8.20
N ARG A 408 20.54 3.55 -8.63
CA ARG A 408 20.92 2.19 -8.21
C ARG A 408 21.22 2.11 -6.72
N ARG A 409 21.93 3.10 -6.17
CA ARG A 409 22.28 3.16 -4.74
C ARG A 409 21.04 3.28 -3.86
N LYS A 410 20.08 4.10 -4.28
CA LYS A 410 18.84 4.41 -3.54
C LYS A 410 17.66 3.47 -3.85
N ALA A 411 17.87 2.44 -4.69
CA ALA A 411 16.82 1.54 -5.17
C ALA A 411 16.12 0.69 -4.09
N ASN A 412 16.77 0.47 -2.95
CA ASN A 412 16.24 -0.39 -1.88
C ASN A 412 15.46 0.37 -0.79
N HIS A 413 15.24 1.68 -0.96
CA HIS A 413 14.51 2.57 -0.03
C HIS A 413 15.02 2.57 1.43
N ARG A 414 16.18 1.98 1.72
CA ARG A 414 16.78 1.90 3.07
C ARG A 414 17.48 3.19 3.51
N TRP A 415 17.63 4.13 2.61
CA TRP A 415 18.23 5.44 2.88
C TRP A 415 17.23 6.36 3.60
N ALA A 416 17.75 7.28 4.41
CA ALA A 416 16.96 8.28 5.12
C ALA A 416 16.84 9.56 4.27
N MET A 417 15.67 10.17 4.25
CA MET A 417 15.54 11.54 3.73
C MET A 417 16.27 12.47 4.70
N GLY A 418 17.09 13.40 4.19
CA GLY A 418 17.71 14.44 5.03
C GLY A 418 16.62 15.24 5.75
N SER A 419 16.95 15.79 6.93
CA SER A 419 16.06 16.44 7.91
C SER A 419 15.31 17.71 7.44
N ALA A 420 15.15 17.92 6.14
CA ALA A 420 14.55 19.13 5.56
C ALA A 420 13.04 18.98 5.24
N PHE A 421 12.38 17.89 5.64
CA PHE A 421 10.96 17.65 5.32
C PHE A 421 10.06 17.29 6.51
N ASP A 422 10.44 17.71 7.72
CA ASP A 422 9.48 17.81 8.81
C ASP A 422 8.63 19.07 8.60
N GLY A 423 7.52 18.90 7.87
CA GLY A 423 6.37 19.79 8.00
C GLY A 423 5.81 19.73 9.44
N PRO A 424 4.96 20.69 9.85
CA PRO A 424 4.71 21.02 11.26
C PRO A 424 3.86 20.01 12.05
N PHE A 425 3.81 18.74 11.65
CA PHE A 425 3.12 17.66 12.36
C PHE A 425 4.05 16.47 12.66
N GLY A 426 5.31 16.76 13.00
CA GLY A 426 6.21 15.80 13.62
C GLY A 426 5.84 15.59 15.09
N SER A 427 5.34 14.40 15.43
CA SER A 427 5.12 13.94 16.80
C SER A 427 6.47 13.85 17.56
N PRO A 428 6.61 14.44 18.76
CA PRO A 428 7.84 14.39 19.53
C PRO A 428 7.81 13.18 20.47
N TYR A 429 8.09 11.99 19.96
CA TYR A 429 8.43 10.84 20.82
C TYR A 429 9.49 9.97 20.15
N ALA A 430 10.75 10.38 20.31
CA ALA A 430 11.91 9.49 20.31
C ALA A 430 13.10 10.16 20.99
N SER A 431 12.95 10.43 22.28
CA SER A 431 14.08 10.73 23.17
C SER A 431 14.62 9.42 23.76
N SER A 432 15.95 9.31 23.72
CA SER A 432 16.81 8.85 24.82
C SER A 432 16.62 7.44 25.39
N PHE A 433 17.47 6.51 24.95
CA PHE A 433 18.19 5.52 25.76
C PHE A 433 19.50 5.25 24.97
N GLY A 434 20.72 5.49 25.43
CA GLY A 434 21.30 5.29 26.75
C GLY A 434 22.27 4.11 26.65
N GLY A 435 23.58 4.34 26.68
CA GLY A 435 24.57 3.25 26.55
C GLY A 435 26.02 3.70 26.53
N THR A 436 26.47 4.33 27.62
CA THR A 436 27.88 4.48 27.98
C THR A 436 28.47 3.13 28.44
N CYS A 437 29.55 2.67 27.78
CA CYS A 437 30.57 1.78 28.34
C CYS A 437 31.90 2.33 27.79
N GLY A 438 32.90 2.76 28.55
CA GLY A 438 33.40 2.20 29.80
C GLY A 438 34.84 1.75 29.53
N SER A 439 35.79 2.67 29.69
CA SER A 439 37.22 2.37 29.73
C SER A 439 37.54 1.52 30.95
N SER A 440 38.32 0.45 30.77
CA SER A 440 39.20 -0.07 31.83
C SER A 440 40.39 -0.76 31.19
N ALA A 441 41.57 -0.28 31.60
CA ALA A 441 42.85 -0.92 31.42
C ALA A 441 42.85 -2.35 31.98
N PHE A 442 43.46 -3.28 31.25
CA PHE A 442 44.65 -4.03 31.64
C PHE A 442 45.33 -4.59 30.40
#